data_AF-A0A7H4NZ38-F1
#
_entry.id   AF-A0A7H4NZ38-F1
#
_cell.length_a   1.000
_cell.length_b   1.000
_cell.length_c   1.000
_cell.angle_alpha   90.00
_cell.angle_beta   90.00
_cell.angle_gamma   90.00
#
_symmetry.space_group_name_H-M   'P 1'
#
loop_
_entity.id
_entity.type
_entity.pdbx_description
1 polymer ?
#
loop_
_entity_poly.entity_id
_entity_poly.type
_entity_poly.pdbx_seq_one_letter_code
_entity_poly.pdbx_strand_id
1 'polypeptide(L)'
;MSLRLSCCFPARWNAINLIESTLPLKGAELDLLIVMKRTTARPPQAMQNTVWVQVEVPDSPHIIERFTALCDTWKMNIAELVSRTQPGANDESAQLFIQITAHSPTTQNASNIEQAFKALCTELNAQGSINIVNYSQHDEQDGV
;
A
#
# COMPACT_ATOMS: atom_id res chain seq x y z
N MET A 1 4.06 17.92 -8.48
CA MET A 1 3.85 16.89 -7.45
C MET A 1 2.53 17.24 -6.75
N SER A 2 1.43 16.54 -7.07
CA SER A 2 0.11 16.85 -6.48
C SER A 2 -0.07 16.01 -5.22
N LEU A 3 0.05 16.65 -4.05
CA LEU A 3 -0.08 15.97 -2.77
C LEU A 3 -1.57 15.74 -2.48
N ARG A 4 -2.01 14.49 -2.47
CA ARG A 4 -3.37 14.11 -2.04
C ARG A 4 -3.29 13.54 -0.63
N LEU A 5 -3.93 14.22 0.32
CA LEU A 5 -4.01 13.76 1.71
C LEU A 5 -5.41 13.18 1.97
N SER A 6 -5.45 11.93 2.43
CA SER A 6 -6.68 11.24 2.81
C SER A 6 -6.69 11.01 4.33
N CYS A 7 -7.64 11.59 5.04
CA CYS A 7 -7.82 11.39 6.49
C CYS A 7 -9.22 10.87 6.79
N CYS A 8 -9.30 9.92 7.73
CA CYS A 8 -10.57 9.38 8.24
C CYS A 8 -10.65 9.68 9.74
N PHE A 9 -11.66 10.43 10.16
CA PHE A 9 -11.80 10.86 11.55
C PHE A 9 -13.03 10.21 12.19
N PRO A 10 -12.90 9.50 13.32
CA PRO A 10 -14.05 9.11 14.12
C PRO A 10 -14.59 10.37 14.83
N ALA A 11 -15.82 10.77 14.51
CA ALA A 11 -16.42 11.98 15.06
C ALA A 11 -17.86 11.71 15.54
N ARG A 12 -18.26 12.37 16.63
CA ARG A 12 -19.66 12.42 17.08
C ARG A 12 -20.44 13.34 16.13
N TRP A 13 -21.76 13.14 16.02
CA TRP A 13 -22.64 13.88 15.09
C TRP A 13 -22.43 15.41 15.08
N ASN A 14 -22.27 16.05 16.24
CA ASN A 14 -22.03 17.50 16.32
C ASN A 14 -20.66 17.93 15.75
N ALA A 15 -19.63 17.10 15.91
CA ALA A 15 -18.30 17.37 15.36
C ALA A 15 -18.26 17.21 13.84
N ILE A 16 -19.04 16.28 13.27
CA ILE A 16 -19.16 16.09 11.81
C ILE A 16 -19.73 17.35 11.15
N ASN A 17 -20.84 17.89 11.68
CA ASN A 17 -21.46 19.09 11.12
C ASN A 17 -20.53 20.32 11.20
N LEU A 18 -19.76 20.45 12.29
CA LEU A 18 -18.79 21.52 12.45
C LEU A 18 -17.66 21.41 11.42
N ILE A 19 -17.13 20.20 11.22
CA ILE A 19 -16.07 19.91 10.23
C ILE A 19 -16.57 20.22 8.81
N GLU A 20 -17.76 19.75 8.45
CA GLU A 20 -18.35 19.98 7.12
C GLU A 20 -18.60 21.46 6.82
N SER A 21 -18.86 22.27 7.85
CA SER A 21 -19.10 23.71 7.69
C SER A 21 -17.81 24.53 7.67
N THR A 22 -16.78 24.11 8.40
CA THR A 22 -15.55 24.91 8.61
C THR A 22 -14.40 24.53 7.68
N LEU A 23 -14.21 23.24 7.36
CA LEU A 23 -13.12 22.82 6.47
C LEU A 23 -13.19 23.41 5.06
N PRO A 24 -14.34 23.45 4.36
CA PRO A 24 -14.35 23.97 2.99
C PRO A 24 -14.07 25.49 2.98
N LEU A 25 -14.48 26.21 4.03
CA LEU A 25 -14.18 27.63 4.20
C LEU A 25 -12.67 27.84 4.38
N LYS A 26 -12.04 27.05 5.26
CA LYS A 26 -10.58 27.08 5.48
C LYS A 26 -9.80 26.60 4.25
N GLY A 27 -10.36 25.66 3.48
CA GLY A 27 -9.80 25.20 2.21
C GLY A 27 -9.76 26.32 1.17
N ALA A 28 -10.83 27.10 1.05
CA ALA A 28 -10.87 28.26 0.15
C ALA A 28 -9.85 29.35 0.55
N GLU A 29 -9.62 29.58 1.84
CA GLU A 29 -8.60 30.52 2.32
C GLU A 29 -7.16 30.10 1.96
N LEU A 30 -6.91 28.80 1.86
CA LEU A 30 -5.57 28.21 1.60
C LEU A 30 -5.39 27.68 0.17
N ASP A 31 -6.34 27.98 -0.74
CA ASP A 31 -6.37 27.48 -2.12
C ASP A 31 -6.31 25.93 -2.22
N LEU A 32 -6.95 25.23 -1.28
CA LEU A 32 -7.03 23.77 -1.22
C LEU A 32 -8.39 23.26 -1.70
N LEU A 33 -8.38 22.34 -2.66
CA LEU A 33 -9.59 21.61 -3.05
C LEU A 33 -9.85 20.46 -2.06
N ILE A 34 -10.89 20.61 -1.24
CA ILE A 34 -11.28 19.61 -0.24
C ILE A 34 -12.53 18.86 -0.70
N VAL A 35 -12.48 17.53 -0.66
CA VAL A 35 -13.64 16.65 -0.87
C VAL A 35 -13.92 15.88 0.42
N MET A 36 -15.16 15.94 0.91
CA MET A 36 -15.59 15.25 2.13
C MET A 36 -16.67 14.22 1.79
N LYS A 37 -16.65 13.07 2.48
CA LYS A 37 -17.67 12.02 2.39
C LYS A 37 -17.94 11.42 3.77
N ARG A 38 -19.21 11.34 4.16
CA ARG A 38 -19.61 10.57 5.35
C ARG A 38 -19.42 9.08 5.09
N THR A 39 -18.69 8.41 5.98
CA THR A 39 -18.46 6.97 5.94
C THR A 39 -19.00 6.32 7.22
N THR A 40 -19.50 5.09 7.11
CA THR A 40 -19.86 4.30 8.29
C THR A 40 -18.59 3.77 8.95
N ALA A 41 -18.58 3.71 10.29
CA ALA A 41 -17.46 3.14 11.02
C ALA A 41 -17.17 1.72 10.52
N ARG A 42 -15.99 1.55 9.91
CA ARG A 42 -15.50 0.22 9.55
C ARG A 42 -14.91 -0.38 10.84
N PRO A 43 -15.30 -1.60 11.25
CA PRO A 43 -14.60 -2.27 12.34
C PRO A 43 -13.11 -2.33 11.99
N PRO A 44 -12.20 -2.13 12.97
CA PRO A 44 -10.79 -2.34 12.73
C PRO A 44 -10.62 -3.73 12.10
N GLN A 45 -10.12 -3.79 10.87
CA GLN A 45 -9.92 -5.08 10.22
C GLN A 45 -8.92 -5.86 11.06
N ALA A 46 -9.34 -7.05 11.52
CA ALA A 46 -8.49 -7.95 12.26
C ALA A 46 -7.19 -8.17 11.48
N MET A 47 -6.10 -7.98 12.24
CA MET A 47 -4.68 -8.14 11.91
C MET A 47 -4.42 -8.71 10.52
N GLN A 48 -3.99 -7.83 9.61
CA GLN A 48 -3.52 -8.23 8.30
C GLN A 48 -2.01 -8.44 8.37
N ASN A 49 -1.52 -9.53 7.81
CA ASN A 49 -0.09 -9.71 7.61
C ASN A 49 0.37 -8.68 6.57
N THR A 50 1.36 -7.86 6.92
CA THR A 50 1.95 -6.92 5.98
C THR A 50 3.09 -7.62 5.24
N VAL A 51 2.92 -7.78 3.94
CA VAL A 51 3.93 -8.29 3.02
C VAL A 51 4.62 -7.09 2.38
N TRP A 52 5.91 -6.98 2.63
CA TRP A 52 6.81 -6.04 1.99
C TRP A 52 7.57 -6.74 0.89
N VAL A 53 7.50 -6.19 -0.32
CA VAL A 53 8.13 -6.74 -1.50
C VAL A 53 8.97 -5.66 -2.14
N GLN A 54 10.24 -5.94 -2.36
CA GLN A 54 11.15 -5.10 -3.11
C GLN A 54 11.68 -5.89 -4.30
N VAL A 55 11.58 -5.32 -5.50
CA VAL A 55 12.05 -5.91 -6.76
C VAL A 55 12.87 -4.89 -7.54
N GLU A 56 13.99 -5.37 -8.05
CA GLU A 56 14.86 -4.71 -9.01
C GLU A 56 14.88 -5.57 -10.28
N VAL A 57 14.45 -5.00 -11.39
CA VAL A 57 14.26 -5.73 -12.65
C VAL A 57 14.59 -4.82 -13.84
N PRO A 58 15.20 -5.34 -14.92
CA PRO A 58 15.34 -4.59 -16.16
C PRO A 58 13.96 -4.15 -16.68
N ASP A 59 13.82 -2.88 -17.04
CA ASP A 59 12.58 -2.28 -17.48
C ASP A 59 12.05 -3.02 -18.71
N SER A 60 10.91 -3.68 -18.54
CA SER A 60 10.18 -4.37 -19.59
C SER A 60 8.70 -4.03 -19.44
N PRO A 61 7.95 -3.92 -20.55
CA PRO A 61 6.53 -3.64 -20.48
C PRO A 61 5.80 -4.78 -19.74
N HIS A 62 4.76 -4.43 -18.97
CA HIS A 62 3.87 -5.33 -18.22
C HIS A 62 4.43 -5.92 -16.89
N ILE A 63 5.62 -5.54 -16.43
CA ILE A 63 6.16 -6.04 -15.14
C ILE A 63 5.25 -5.70 -13.96
N ILE A 64 4.82 -4.44 -13.85
CA ILE A 64 3.96 -3.99 -12.74
C ILE A 64 2.64 -4.75 -12.75
N GLU A 65 2.06 -4.97 -13.94
CA GLU A 65 0.81 -5.71 -14.10
C GLU A 65 0.91 -7.13 -13.54
N ARG A 66 1.99 -7.85 -13.84
CA ARG A 66 2.24 -9.21 -13.33
C ARG A 66 2.32 -9.24 -11.80
N PHE A 67 3.02 -8.28 -11.19
CA PHE A 67 3.10 -8.20 -9.72
C PHE A 67 1.75 -7.84 -9.10
N THR A 68 1.00 -6.90 -9.70
CA THR A 68 -0.34 -6.57 -9.22
C THR A 68 -1.35 -7.72 -9.40
N ALA A 69 -1.23 -8.49 -10.47
CA ALA A 69 -2.06 -9.68 -10.73
C ALA A 69 -1.75 -10.81 -9.74
N LEU A 70 -0.48 -10.97 -9.34
CA LEU A 70 -0.11 -11.87 -8.25
C LEU A 70 -0.82 -11.44 -6.96
N CYS A 71 -0.73 -10.17 -6.58
CA CYS A 71 -1.43 -9.65 -5.39
C CYS A 71 -2.95 -9.87 -5.44
N ASP A 72 -3.58 -9.67 -6.60
CA ASP A 72 -5.02 -9.93 -6.81
C ASP A 72 -5.38 -11.42 -6.64
N THR A 73 -4.56 -12.31 -7.22
CA THR A 73 -4.75 -13.78 -7.11
C THR A 73 -4.75 -14.24 -5.65
N TRP A 74 -3.88 -13.66 -4.83
CA TRP A 74 -3.79 -13.96 -3.40
C TRP A 74 -4.73 -13.13 -2.51
N LYS A 75 -5.67 -12.36 -3.10
CA LYS A 75 -6.63 -11.49 -2.40
C LYS A 75 -5.95 -10.50 -1.44
N MET A 76 -4.76 -10.04 -1.80
CA MET A 76 -4.02 -9.07 -1.00
C MET A 76 -4.47 -7.66 -1.34
N ASN A 77 -4.64 -6.83 -0.30
CA ASN A 77 -4.92 -5.42 -0.50
C ASN A 77 -3.60 -4.64 -0.58
N ILE A 78 -3.33 -3.97 -1.71
CA ILE A 78 -2.13 -3.15 -1.86
C ILE A 78 -2.31 -1.87 -1.03
N ALA A 79 -1.47 -1.68 -0.02
CA ALA A 79 -1.43 -0.50 0.82
C ALA A 79 -0.53 0.59 0.23
N GLU A 80 0.61 0.19 -0.33
CA GLU A 80 1.56 1.10 -0.99
C GLU A 80 2.16 0.43 -2.22
N LEU A 81 2.34 1.21 -3.29
CA LEU A 81 3.10 0.81 -4.46
C LEU A 81 3.95 1.99 -4.92
N VAL A 82 5.26 1.80 -4.90
CA VAL A 82 6.26 2.76 -5.38
C VAL A 82 6.96 2.16 -6.57
N SER A 83 6.94 2.89 -7.68
CA SER A 83 7.68 2.53 -8.90
C SER A 83 8.66 3.65 -9.20
N ARG A 84 9.93 3.29 -9.41
CA ARG A 84 11.00 4.20 -9.79
C ARG A 84 11.78 3.59 -10.95
N THR A 85 11.80 4.27 -12.08
CA THR A 85 12.64 3.87 -13.22
C THR A 85 13.94 4.65 -13.16
N GLN A 86 15.06 3.96 -13.03
CA GLN A 86 16.39 4.53 -13.07
C GLN A 86 16.99 4.32 -14.46
N PRO A 87 17.38 5.39 -15.18
CA PRO A 87 18.06 5.23 -16.45
C PRO A 87 19.40 4.54 -16.22
N GLY A 88 19.69 3.50 -17.01
CA GLY A 88 20.98 2.82 -16.99
C GLY A 88 22.09 3.79 -17.40
N ALA A 89 23.20 3.79 -16.66
CA ALA A 89 24.38 4.53 -17.06
C ALA A 89 25.23 3.63 -17.97
N ASN A 90 25.50 4.09 -19.20
CA ASN A 90 26.32 3.40 -20.21
C ASN A 90 25.74 2.10 -20.79
N ASP A 91 24.79 2.22 -21.73
CA ASP A 91 24.33 1.11 -22.62
C ASP A 91 23.58 -0.05 -21.92
N GLU A 92 23.46 -0.01 -20.58
CA GLU A 92 22.63 -0.93 -19.83
C GLU A 92 21.14 -0.56 -19.90
N SER A 93 20.29 -1.59 -19.96
CA SER A 93 18.83 -1.43 -19.88
C SER A 93 18.43 -0.63 -18.65
N ALA A 94 17.43 0.26 -18.80
CA ALA A 94 16.88 0.99 -17.67
C ALA A 94 16.46 0.02 -16.56
N GLN A 95 16.77 0.32 -15.30
CA GLN A 95 16.40 -0.51 -14.18
C GLN A 95 15.11 0.01 -13.55
N LEU A 96 14.18 -0.88 -13.28
CA LEU A 96 12.92 -0.58 -12.62
C LEU A 96 12.98 -1.09 -11.18
N PHE A 97 12.87 -0.16 -10.24
CA PHE A 97 12.71 -0.44 -8.82
C PHE A 97 11.22 -0.40 -8.46
N ILE A 98 10.71 -1.48 -7.90
CA ILE A 98 9.33 -1.60 -7.45
C ILE A 98 9.34 -1.99 -5.97
N GLN A 99 8.64 -1.20 -5.16
CA GLN A 99 8.32 -1.54 -3.78
C GLN A 99 6.80 -1.66 -3.65
N ILE A 100 6.34 -2.80 -3.14
CA ILE A 100 4.92 -3.08 -2.91
C ILE A 100 4.75 -3.47 -1.45
N THR A 101 3.85 -2.78 -0.77
CA THR A 101 3.37 -3.13 0.56
C THR A 101 1.94 -3.60 0.42
N ALA A 102 1.69 -4.87 0.70
CA ALA A 102 0.38 -5.47 0.58
C ALA A 102 -0.05 -6.15 1.88
N HIS A 103 -1.35 -6.17 2.13
CA HIS A 103 -1.95 -6.71 3.33
C HIS A 103 -2.71 -7.99 2.99
N SER A 104 -2.28 -9.10 3.59
CA SER A 104 -2.95 -10.40 3.45
C SER A 104 -3.87 -10.67 4.65
N PRO A 105 -5.12 -11.09 4.43
CA PRO A 105 -6.04 -11.47 5.51
C PRO A 105 -5.75 -12.83 6.14
N THR A 106 -4.82 -13.62 5.59
CA THR A 106 -4.53 -14.98 6.06
C THR A 106 -3.04 -15.24 6.22
N THR A 107 -2.64 -15.58 7.44
CA THR A 107 -1.27 -15.91 7.88
C THR A 107 -0.77 -17.25 7.29
N GLN A 108 -1.66 -18.10 6.79
CA GLN A 108 -1.36 -19.51 6.48
C GLN A 108 -0.60 -19.74 5.16
N ASN A 109 -0.35 -18.71 4.36
CA ASN A 109 0.22 -18.87 3.00
C ASN A 109 1.54 -18.14 2.78
N ALA A 110 2.23 -17.69 3.84
CA ALA A 110 3.48 -16.95 3.71
C ALA A 110 4.50 -17.64 2.78
N SER A 111 4.77 -18.93 3.01
CA SER A 111 5.72 -19.70 2.20
C SER A 111 5.27 -19.89 0.75
N ASN A 112 3.96 -20.05 0.50
CA ASN A 112 3.42 -20.18 -0.86
C ASN A 112 3.57 -18.87 -1.64
N ILE A 113 3.34 -17.73 -0.98
CA ILE A 113 3.52 -16.39 -1.56
C ILE A 113 5.00 -16.16 -1.88
N GLU A 114 5.89 -16.50 -0.96
CA GLU A 114 7.34 -16.37 -1.18
C GLU A 114 7.81 -17.22 -2.36
N GLN A 115 7.31 -18.45 -2.49
CA GLN A 115 7.62 -19.33 -3.61
C GLN A 115 7.07 -18.80 -4.93
N ALA A 116 5.81 -18.36 -4.96
CA ALA A 116 5.20 -17.78 -6.16
C ALA A 116 5.93 -16.49 -6.60
N PHE A 117 6.33 -15.66 -5.63
CA PHE A 117 7.13 -14.47 -5.88
C PHE A 117 8.53 -14.81 -6.43
N LYS A 118 9.23 -15.78 -5.82
CA LYS A 118 10.54 -16.25 -6.33
C LYS A 118 10.46 -16.84 -7.73
N ALA A 119 9.39 -17.59 -8.03
CA ALA A 119 9.14 -18.12 -9.36
C ALA A 119 8.95 -16.99 -10.39
N LEU A 120 8.16 -15.96 -10.04
CA LEU A 120 7.95 -14.79 -10.88
C LEU A 120 9.24 -13.98 -11.09
N CYS A 121 10.03 -13.79 -10.03
CA CYS A 121 11.34 -13.14 -10.12
C CYS A 121 12.30 -13.93 -11.02
N THR A 122 12.26 -15.27 -10.96
CA THR A 122 13.09 -16.12 -11.81
C THR A 122 12.66 -16.06 -13.29
N GLU A 123 11.36 -16.05 -13.57
CA GLU A 123 10.81 -15.91 -14.93
C GLU A 123 11.20 -14.57 -15.57
N LEU A 124 11.17 -13.49 -14.78
CA LEU A 124 11.47 -12.13 -15.22
C LEU A 124 12.96 -11.78 -15.14
N ASN A 125 13.82 -12.73 -14.74
CA ASN A 125 15.24 -12.50 -14.46
C ASN A 125 15.48 -11.29 -13.54
N ALA A 126 14.58 -11.12 -12.57
CA ALA A 126 14.53 -10.04 -11.60
C ALA A 126 15.18 -10.46 -10.28
N GLN A 127 15.81 -9.51 -9.60
CA GLN A 127 16.28 -9.70 -8.23
C GLN A 127 15.30 -9.05 -7.27
N GLY A 128 14.75 -9.83 -6.34
CA GLY A 128 13.75 -9.33 -5.41
C GLY A 128 13.86 -9.98 -4.05
N SER A 129 13.51 -9.20 -3.04
CA SER A 129 13.42 -9.64 -1.64
C SER A 129 11.99 -9.45 -1.15
N ILE A 130 11.48 -10.46 -0.44
CA ILE A 130 10.17 -10.45 0.20
C ILE A 130 10.36 -10.55 1.71
N ASN A 131 9.70 -9.68 2.44
CA ASN A 131 9.68 -9.64 3.90
C ASN A 131 8.23 -9.69 4.37
N ILE A 132 7.87 -10.71 5.14
CA ILE A 132 6.51 -10.86 5.67
C ILE A 132 6.55 -10.49 7.14
N VAL A 133 6.00 -9.32 7.48
CA VAL A 133 5.89 -8.86 8.85
C VAL A 133 4.51 -9.28 9.36
N ASN A 134 4.52 -10.24 10.28
CA ASN A 134 3.34 -10.56 11.05
C ASN A 134 3.35 -9.70 12.31
N TYR A 135 2.43 -8.74 12.40
CA TYR A 135 2.16 -8.08 13.67
C TYR A 135 1.48 -9.12 14.58
N SER A 136 2.28 -9.84 15.36
CA SER A 136 1.80 -10.58 16.53
C SER A 136 1.73 -9.56 17.66
N GLN A 137 0.55 -9.33 18.26
CA GLN A 137 0.42 -8.42 19.38
C GLN A 137 1.38 -8.85 20.49
N HIS A 138 2.27 -7.95 20.89
CA HIS A 138 2.78 -7.91 22.25
C HIS A 138 2.31 -6.57 22.83
N ASP A 139 1.51 -6.69 23.89
CA ASP A 139 1.12 -5.74 24.94
C ASP A 139 0.68 -4.31 24.57
N GLU A 140 -0.58 -3.98 24.91
CA GLU A 140 -0.86 -3.30 26.18
C GLU A 140 -2.37 -3.22 26.42
N GLN A 141 -2.81 -3.96 27.42
CA GLN A 141 -4.10 -3.84 28.06
C GLN A 141 -3.85 -3.01 29.32
N ASP A 142 -4.00 -1.67 29.29
CA ASP A 142 -3.97 -0.86 30.50
C ASP A 142 -4.74 0.48 30.38
N GLY A 143 -5.64 0.70 31.36
CA GLY A 143 -6.28 1.99 31.73
C GLY A 143 -7.43 2.46 30.82
N VAL A 144 -8.68 2.65 31.28
CA VAL A 144 -9.27 2.91 32.61
C VAL A 144 -10.74 2.47 32.57
#